data_AF-A0A920RTJ3-F1
#
_entry.id   AF-A0A920RTJ3-F1
#
_cell.length_a   1.000
_cell.length_b   1.000
_cell.length_c   1.000
_cell.angle_alpha   90.00
_cell.angle_beta   90.00
_cell.angle_gamma   90.00
#
_symmetry.space_group_name_H-M   'P 1'
#
loop_
_entity.id
_entity.type
_entity.pdbx_description
1 polymer ?
#
loop_
_entity_poly.entity_id
_entity_poly.type
_entity_poly.pdbx_seq_one_letter_code
_entity_poly.pdbx_strand_id
1 'polypeptide(L)' 'MWVTGRKIIVDTYGGMARHGGGAFSGKDPSKVDRLAAYAGRYVAKNIVASV' A
#
# COMPACT_ATOMS: atom_id res chain seq x y z
N MET A 1 -2.03 -9.41 22.34
CA MET A 1 -1.33 -10.29 21.38
C MET A 1 -1.22 -9.53 20.06
N TRP A 2 -0.07 -8.92 19.79
CA TRP A 2 0.13 -8.03 18.65
C TRP A 2 0.58 -8.84 17.43
N VAL A 3 -0.10 -8.66 16.30
CA VAL A 3 0.16 -9.40 15.05
C VAL A 3 0.44 -8.40 13.93
N THR A 4 1.53 -8.62 13.19
CA THR A 4 1.93 -7.80 12.04
C THR A 4 0.85 -7.80 10.96
N GLY A 5 0.64 -6.66 10.30
CA GLY A 5 -0.25 -6.58 9.13
C GLY A 5 -1.75 -6.55 9.45
N ARG A 6 -2.16 -6.24 10.69
CA ARG A 6 -3.59 -6.10 11.08
C ARG A 6 -4.17 -4.69 10.87
N LYS A 7 -3.41 -3.77 10.26
CA LYS A 7 -3.78 -2.36 10.07
C LYS A 7 -3.66 -1.88 8.62
N ILE A 8 -3.73 -2.78 7.63
CA ILE A 8 -3.51 -2.48 6.21
C ILE A 8 -4.39 -1.37 5.61
N ILE A 9 -5.61 -1.18 6.09
CA ILE A 9 -6.50 -0.09 5.62
C ILE A 9 -6.03 1.27 6.16
N VAL A 10 -5.55 1.31 7.40
CA VAL A 10 -4.94 2.50 8.01
C VAL A 10 -3.60 2.82 7.35
N ASP A 11 -2.82 1.79 7.02
CA ASP A 11 -1.51 1.93 6.37
C ASP A 11 -1.60 2.48 4.94
N THR A 12 -2.79 2.53 4.33
CA THR A 12 -2.99 2.97 2.95
C THR A 12 -3.85 4.23 2.84
N TYR A 13 -5.12 4.06 2.48
CA TYR A 13 -5.98 5.15 2.06
C TYR A 13 -7.13 5.39 3.05
N GLY A 14 -7.12 4.75 4.22
CA GLY A 14 -8.14 4.97 5.25
C GLY A 14 -9.56 4.62 4.81
N GLY A 15 -9.72 3.71 3.83
CA GLY A 15 -11.01 3.35 3.24
C GLY A 15 -11.43 4.17 2.01
N MET A 16 -10.65 5.18 1.62
CA MET A 16 -10.98 6.04 0.47
C MET A 16 -10.78 5.35 -0.89
N ALA A 17 -9.93 4.32 -0.94
CA ALA A 17 -9.64 3.58 -2.15
C ALA A 17 -9.58 2.08 -1.88
N ARG A 18 -9.80 1.29 -2.94
CA ARG A 18 -9.82 -0.17 -2.87
C ARG A 18 -8.42 -0.69 -2.51
N HIS A 19 -8.38 -1.70 -1.64
CA HIS A 19 -7.15 -2.31 -1.15
C HIS A 19 -7.07 -3.78 -1.57
N GLY A 20 -5.92 -4.24 -2.07
CA GLY A 20 -5.72 -5.61 -2.57
C GLY A 20 -5.56 -6.69 -1.52
N GLY A 21 -5.48 -6.32 -0.23
CA GLY A 21 -5.46 -7.25 0.91
C GLY A 21 -4.06 -7.63 1.44
N GLY A 22 -2.99 -7.28 0.73
CA GLY A 22 -1.62 -7.59 1.14
C GLY A 22 -1.10 -6.69 2.27
N ALA A 23 -0.52 -7.29 3.32
CA ALA A 23 0.21 -6.53 4.35
C ALA A 23 1.60 -6.10 3.87
N PHE A 24 2.07 -4.94 4.33
CA PHE A 24 3.39 -4.42 3.96
C PHE A 24 4.48 -4.89 4.93
N SER A 25 4.30 -4.66 6.23
CA SER A 25 5.34 -4.91 7.25
C SER A 25 5.81 -6.37 7.27
N GLY A 26 7.10 -6.57 7.52
CA GLY A 26 7.75 -7.89 7.53
C GLY A 26 8.09 -8.48 6.15
N LYS A 27 7.71 -7.84 5.05
CA LYS A 27 8.06 -8.26 3.69
C LYS A 27 9.29 -7.54 3.15
N ASP A 28 10.15 -8.25 2.43
CA ASP A 28 11.25 -7.62 1.70
C ASP A 28 10.71 -6.86 0.45
N PRO A 29 11.50 -5.92 -0.12
CA PRO A 29 11.06 -5.10 -1.24
C PRO A 29 10.73 -5.85 -2.54
N SER A 30 11.08 -7.13 -2.68
CA SER A 30 10.71 -7.93 -3.85
C SER A 30 9.25 -8.42 -3.80
N LYS A 31 8.64 -8.43 -2.61
CA LYS A 31 7.26 -8.93 -2.48
C LYS A 31 6.27 -7.95 -3.09
N VAL A 32 5.52 -8.46 -4.07
CA VAL A 32 4.60 -7.69 -4.92
C VAL A 32 3.56 -6.91 -4.13
N ASP A 33 3.11 -7.43 -2.98
CA ASP A 33 2.16 -6.73 -2.11
C ASP A 33 2.67 -5.36 -1.67
N ARG A 34 3.98 -5.24 -1.39
CA ARG A 34 4.61 -3.99 -0.99
C ARG A 34 5.11 -3.21 -2.22
N LEU A 35 5.84 -3.89 -3.10
CA LEU A 35 6.48 -3.25 -4.26
C LEU A 35 5.45 -2.59 -5.19
N ALA A 36 4.42 -3.33 -5.60
CA ALA A 36 3.43 -2.85 -6.55
C ALA A 36 2.50 -1.79 -5.92
N ALA A 37 2.19 -1.91 -4.62
CA ALA A 37 1.41 -0.89 -3.92
C ALA A 37 2.15 0.47 -3.89
N TYR A 38 3.46 0.47 -3.64
CA TYR A 38 4.27 1.69 -3.67
C TYR A 38 4.43 2.24 -5.08
N ALA A 39 4.65 1.38 -6.09
CA ALA A 39 4.70 1.80 -7.48
C ALA A 39 3.37 2.41 -7.95
N GLY A 40 2.23 1.78 -7.60
CA GLY A 40 0.90 2.29 -7.93
C GLY A 40 0.61 3.65 -7.28
N ARG A 41 1.00 3.84 -6.00
CA ARG A 41 0.90 5.14 -5.33
C ARG A 41 1.78 6.19 -6.00
N TYR A 42 3.00 5.83 -6.40
CA TYR A 42 3.90 6.74 -7.11
C TYR A 42 3.28 7.21 -8.42
N VAL A 43 2.78 6.29 -9.25
CA VAL A 43 2.11 6.63 -10.51
C VAL A 43 0.90 7.54 -10.26
N ALA A 44 0.02 7.17 -9.33
CA ALA A 44 -1.17 7.95 -9.02
C ALA A 44 -0.85 9.39 -8.56
N LYS A 45 0.15 9.56 -7.69
CA LYS A 45 0.58 10.89 -7.22
C LYS A 45 1.06 11.76 -8.38
N ASN A 46 1.88 11.20 -9.28
CA ASN A 46 2.42 11.97 -10.40
C ASN A 46 1.35 12.32 -11.42
N ILE A 47 0.40 11.42 -11.71
CA ILE A 47 -0.73 11.74 -12.60
C ILE A 47 -1.53 12.94 -12.08
N VAL A 48 -1.84 12.97 -10.78
CA VAL A 48 -2.58 14.09 -10.16
C VAL A 48 -1.76 15.37 -10.09
N ALA A 49 -0.44 15.28 -9.93
CA ALA A 49 0.43 16.45 -9.86
C ALA A 49 0.75 17.07 -11.23
N SER A 50 0.59 16.30 -12.30
CA SER A 50 0.85 16.72 -13.69
C SER A 50 -0.35 17.40 -14.36
N VAL A 51 -1.42 17.67 -13.62
CA VAL A 51 -2.60 18.44 -14.06
C VAL A 51 -2.77 19.74 -13.29
#